data_AF-A0A9D9L4B4-F1
#
_entry.id   AF-A0A9D9L4B4-F1
#
_cell.length_a   1.000
_cell.length_b   1.000
_cell.length_c   1.000
_cell.angle_alpha   90.00
_cell.angle_beta   90.00
_cell.angle_gamma   90.00
#
_symmetry.space_group_name_H-M   'P 1'
#
loop_
_entity.id
_entity.type
_entity.pdbx_description
1 polymer ?
#
loop_
_entity_poly.entity_id
_entity_poly.type
_entity_poly.pdbx_seq_one_letter_code
_entity_poly.pdbx_strand_id
1 'polypeptide(L)'
;MGIFSKPKRSQEDEVNQINNRKYKEVLLDHALTVLIDQNEIQTKDLEGVKAEFGYLLNIPGHGIEALFKIMKDDKVFYFAMQQNALKYLTINEEQFKSVTENMIRMHLNGN
;
A
#
# COMPACT_ATOMS: atom_id res chain seq x y z
N MET A 1 41.93 -7.62 -7.23
CA MET A 1 40.84 -6.64 -7.40
C MET A 1 39.53 -7.40 -7.38
N GLY A 2 38.80 -7.38 -6.26
CA GLY A 2 37.53 -8.08 -6.11
C GLY A 2 36.41 -7.27 -6.74
N ILE A 3 35.92 -7.70 -7.90
CA ILE A 3 34.79 -7.07 -8.56
C ILE A 3 33.53 -7.74 -8.00
N PHE A 4 32.97 -7.15 -6.94
CA PHE A 4 31.65 -7.56 -6.43
C PHE A 4 30.59 -7.09 -7.41
N SER A 5 30.18 -7.99 -8.31
CA SER A 5 28.97 -7.83 -9.10
C SER A 5 27.78 -7.86 -8.14
N LYS A 6 27.16 -6.70 -7.88
CA LYS A 6 25.87 -6.64 -7.17
C LYS A 6 24.88 -7.53 -7.93
N PRO A 7 24.18 -8.47 -7.27
CA PRO A 7 23.14 -9.23 -7.95
C PRO A 7 22.09 -8.24 -8.47
N LYS A 8 21.84 -8.26 -9.78
CA LYS A 8 20.63 -7.67 -10.37
C LYS A 8 19.46 -8.28 -9.61
N ARG A 9 18.66 -7.47 -8.91
CA ARG A 9 17.34 -7.91 -8.46
C ARG A 9 16.59 -8.37 -9.70
N SER A 10 16.31 -9.67 -9.77
CA SER A 10 15.37 -10.22 -10.72
C SER A 10 14.02 -9.56 -10.44
N GLN A 11 13.62 -8.67 -11.34
CA GLN A 11 12.28 -8.06 -11.38
C GLN A 11 11.18 -9.13 -11.54
N GLU A 12 11.58 -10.38 -11.85
CA GLU A 12 10.72 -11.55 -12.08
C GLU A 12 10.06 -12.12 -10.80
N ASP A 13 10.55 -11.79 -9.60
CA ASP A 13 9.98 -12.35 -8.37
C ASP A 13 9.01 -11.40 -7.64
N GLU A 14 8.81 -10.18 -8.15
CA GLU A 14 7.84 -9.23 -7.60
C GLU A 14 6.43 -9.60 -8.05
N VAL A 15 5.62 -10.09 -7.12
CA VAL A 15 4.27 -10.57 -7.46
C VAL A 15 3.25 -9.49 -7.18
N ASN A 16 2.51 -9.09 -8.22
CA ASN A 16 1.34 -8.24 -8.05
C ASN A 16 0.25 -8.97 -7.27
N GLN A 17 -0.05 -8.48 -6.07
CA GLN A 17 -1.05 -9.02 -5.17
C GLN A 17 -2.31 -8.15 -5.12
N ILE A 18 -2.50 -7.22 -6.06
CA ILE A 18 -3.67 -6.32 -6.08
C ILE A 18 -5.01 -7.07 -6.11
N ASN A 19 -5.07 -8.29 -6.63
CA ASN A 19 -6.29 -9.10 -6.62
C ASN A 19 -6.39 -10.05 -5.41
N ASN A 20 -5.40 -10.04 -4.51
CA ASN A 20 -5.40 -10.86 -3.31
C ASN A 20 -6.28 -10.24 -2.23
N ARG A 21 -7.51 -10.73 -2.16
CA ARG A 21 -8.52 -10.30 -1.21
C ARG A 21 -8.06 -10.43 0.24
N LYS A 22 -7.38 -11.51 0.61
CA LYS A 22 -6.95 -11.76 2.01
C LYS A 22 -5.96 -10.70 2.49
N TYR A 23 -4.99 -10.34 1.66
CA TYR A 23 -4.03 -9.29 2.02
C TYR A 23 -4.69 -7.93 2.13
N LYS A 24 -5.63 -7.63 1.23
CA LYS A 24 -6.42 -6.39 1.33
C LYS A 24 -7.20 -6.33 2.63
N GLU A 25 -7.91 -7.39 3.01
CA GLU A 25 -8.68 -7.46 4.26
C GLU A 25 -7.78 -7.21 5.48
N VAL A 26 -6.64 -7.89 5.59
CA VAL A 26 -5.70 -7.71 6.72
C VAL A 26 -5.16 -6.27 6.79
N LEU A 27 -4.78 -5.69 5.64
CA LEU A 27 -4.28 -4.31 5.60
C LEU A 27 -5.35 -3.29 5.98
N LEU A 28 -6.60 -3.52 5.56
CA LEU A 28 -7.73 -2.67 5.91
C LEU A 28 -8.07 -2.78 7.40
N ASP A 29 -8.10 -3.98 7.98
CA ASP A 29 -8.35 -4.17 9.41
C ASP A 29 -7.32 -3.42 10.27
N HIS A 30 -6.03 -3.49 9.89
CA HIS A 30 -4.97 -2.76 10.56
C HIS A 30 -5.14 -1.24 10.41
N ALA A 31 -5.45 -0.75 9.20
CA ALA A 31 -5.64 0.67 8.96
C ALA A 31 -6.87 1.23 9.69
N LEU A 32 -7.97 0.49 9.72
CA LEU A 32 -9.16 0.87 10.48
C LEU A 32 -8.87 0.92 11.98
N THR A 33 -8.10 -0.03 12.51
CA THR A 33 -7.63 -0.01 13.90
C THR A 33 -6.86 1.28 14.20
N VAL A 34 -5.91 1.65 13.33
CA VAL A 34 -5.16 2.92 13.48
C VAL A 34 -6.07 4.14 13.47
N LEU A 35 -7.06 4.19 12.57
CA LEU A 35 -8.01 5.31 12.51
C LEU A 35 -8.91 5.39 13.75
N ILE A 36 -9.33 4.25 14.29
CA ILE A 36 -10.10 4.18 15.53
C ILE A 36 -9.25 4.64 16.72
N ASP A 37 -8.01 4.16 16.82
CA ASP A 37 -7.08 4.54 17.89
C ASP A 37 -6.74 6.03 17.85
N GLN A 38 -6.66 6.61 16.65
CA GLN A 38 -6.47 8.04 16.44
C GLN A 38 -7.77 8.86 16.58
N ASN A 39 -8.90 8.20 16.85
CA ASN A 39 -10.21 8.81 16.99
C ASN A 39 -10.67 9.57 15.73
N GLU A 40 -10.17 9.17 14.54
CA GLU A 40 -10.54 9.72 13.24
C GLU A 40 -11.87 9.16 12.72
N ILE A 41 -12.15 7.89 13.06
CA ILE A 41 -13.41 7.19 12.82
C ILE A 41 -13.82 6.43 14.09
N GLN A 42 -15.11 6.21 14.33
CA GLN A 42 -15.58 5.33 15.40
C GLN A 42 -16.04 3.99 14.84
N THR A 43 -16.11 2.96 15.68
CA THR A 43 -16.60 1.62 15.29
C THR A 43 -18.02 1.63 14.73
N LYS A 44 -18.87 2.56 15.19
CA LYS A 44 -20.22 2.77 14.66
C LYS A 44 -20.22 3.42 13.26
N ASP A 45 -19.13 4.08 12.87
CA ASP A 45 -18.99 4.80 11.61
C ASP A 45 -18.32 3.94 10.52
N LEU A 46 -18.14 2.63 10.77
CA LEU A 46 -17.60 1.69 9.79
C LEU A 46 -18.55 1.49 8.60
N GLU A 47 -19.85 1.77 8.76
CA GLU A 47 -20.81 1.73 7.67
C GLU A 47 -20.47 2.81 6.61
N GLY A 48 -20.41 2.40 5.34
CA GLY A 48 -20.10 3.31 4.24
C GLY A 48 -18.61 3.63 4.07
N VAL A 49 -17.72 3.03 4.88
CA VAL A 49 -16.28 3.08 4.60
C VAL A 49 -15.97 2.37 3.30
N LYS A 50 -15.22 3.03 2.43
CA LYS A 50 -14.71 2.48 1.17
C LYS A 50 -13.20 2.46 1.21
N ALA A 51 -12.59 1.52 0.49
CA ALA A 51 -11.15 1.48 0.33
C ALA A 51 -10.76 1.27 -1.13
N GLU A 52 -9.68 1.93 -1.54
CA GLU A 52 -9.12 1.83 -2.87
C GLU A 52 -7.61 1.61 -2.76
N PHE A 53 -7.12 0.57 -3.41
CA PHE A 53 -5.70 0.25 -3.47
C PHE A 53 -5.13 0.77 -4.78
N GLY A 54 -4.09 1.60 -4.69
CA GLY A 54 -3.30 2.02 -5.85
C GLY A 54 -2.41 0.88 -6.33
N TYR A 55 -1.65 0.27 -5.41
CA TYR A 55 -0.88 -0.94 -5.68
C TYR A 55 -0.75 -1.82 -4.45
N LEU A 56 -0.46 -3.10 -4.67
CA LEU A 56 -0.14 -4.08 -3.65
C LEU A 56 0.82 -5.09 -4.26
N LEU A 57 2.06 -5.07 -3.81
CA LEU A 57 3.16 -5.86 -4.32
C LEU A 57 3.74 -6.70 -3.19
N ASN A 58 4.15 -7.91 -3.52
CA ASN A 58 5.00 -8.71 -2.64
C ASN A 58 6.40 -8.77 -3.24
N ILE A 59 7.36 -8.15 -2.56
CA ILE A 59 8.75 -8.05 -3.02
C ILE A 59 9.59 -9.02 -2.18
N PRO A 60 10.19 -10.07 -2.78
CA PRO A 60 10.99 -11.03 -2.03
C PRO A 60 12.18 -10.39 -1.32
N GLY A 61 12.34 -10.72 -0.04
CA GLY A 61 13.37 -10.13 0.82
C GLY A 61 13.07 -8.71 1.32
N HIS A 62 11.99 -8.08 0.86
CA HIS A 62 11.52 -6.76 1.30
C HIS A 62 10.16 -6.83 2.03
N GLY A 63 9.32 -7.80 1.67
CA GLY A 63 8.00 -8.00 2.25
C GLY A 63 6.89 -7.37 1.40
N ILE A 64 5.77 -7.08 2.05
CA ILE A 64 4.60 -6.50 1.39
C ILE A 64 4.79 -4.99 1.28
N GLU A 65 4.63 -4.47 0.05
CA GLU A 65 4.53 -3.04 -0.22
C GLU A 65 3.15 -2.70 -0.79
N ALA A 66 2.49 -1.69 -0.24
CA ALA A 66 1.15 -1.29 -0.66
C ALA A 66 0.96 0.20 -0.50
N LEU A 67 0.13 0.78 -1.35
CA LEU A 67 -0.41 2.12 -1.17
C LEU A 67 -1.91 2.07 -1.41
N PHE A 68 -2.66 2.56 -0.44
CA PHE A 68 -4.12 2.55 -0.49
C PHE A 68 -4.70 3.74 0.27
N LYS A 69 -5.98 4.02 0.01
CA LYS A 69 -6.73 5.05 0.68
C LYS A 69 -8.04 4.48 1.23
N ILE A 70 -8.43 4.99 2.39
CA ILE A 70 -9.73 4.74 3.02
C ILE A 70 -10.54 6.02 2.90
N MET A 71 -11.76 5.91 2.38
CA MET A 71 -12.68 7.02 2.18
C MET A 71 -13.89 6.80 3.08
N LYS A 72 -14.23 7.83 3.84
CA LYS A 72 -15.42 7.83 4.70
C LYS A 72 -16.06 9.20 4.63
N ASP A 73 -17.29 9.24 4.11
CA ASP A 73 -18.02 10.47 3.83
C ASP A 73 -17.16 11.42 2.97
N ASP A 74 -16.78 12.59 3.49
CA ASP A 74 -15.92 13.56 2.79
C ASP A 74 -14.43 13.46 3.17
N LYS A 75 -14.06 12.54 4.06
CA LYS A 75 -12.68 12.34 4.51
C LYS A 75 -11.98 11.25 3.70
N VAL A 76 -10.70 11.49 3.40
CA VAL A 76 -9.82 10.52 2.75
C VAL A 76 -8.55 10.37 3.59
N PHE A 77 -8.23 9.12 3.92
CA PHE A 77 -7.10 8.72 4.73
C PHE A 77 -6.15 7.89 3.88
N TYR A 78 -4.89 8.29 3.79
CA TYR A 78 -3.91 7.62 2.94
C TYR A 78 -2.97 6.75 3.78
N PHE A 79 -2.70 5.55 3.30
CA PHE A 79 -1.86 4.57 3.98
C PHE A 79 -0.87 3.94 3.03
N ALA A 80 0.35 3.74 3.52
CA ALA A 80 1.34 2.90 2.87
C ALA A 80 1.77 1.76 3.78
N MET A 81 1.88 0.56 3.22
CA MET A 81 2.57 -0.56 3.82
C MET A 81 3.96 -0.62 3.20
N GLN A 82 5.00 -0.55 4.02
CA GLN A 82 6.38 -0.67 3.55
C GLN A 82 7.16 -1.49 4.57
N GLN A 83 7.90 -2.51 4.12
CA GLN A 83 8.68 -3.38 5.01
C GLN A 83 7.85 -3.96 6.16
N ASN A 84 6.61 -4.36 5.88
CA ASN A 84 5.62 -4.83 6.85
C ASN A 84 5.22 -3.82 7.95
N ALA A 85 5.53 -2.53 7.79
CA ALA A 85 5.06 -1.47 8.66
C ALA A 85 3.98 -0.64 7.94
N LEU A 86 2.81 -0.52 8.58
CA LEU A 86 1.74 0.35 8.11
C LEU A 86 2.03 1.78 8.56
N LYS A 87 1.98 2.72 7.62
CA LYS A 87 2.19 4.15 7.86
C LYS A 87 0.97 4.92 7.40
N TYR A 88 0.48 5.78 8.29
CA TYR A 88 -0.50 6.80 7.93
C TYR A 88 0.22 7.99 7.27
N LEU A 89 -0.30 8.44 6.12
CA LEU A 89 0.35 9.44 5.28
C LEU A 89 -0.46 10.73 5.22
N THR A 90 0.23 11.85 5.39
CA THR A 90 -0.33 13.19 5.17
C THR A 90 -0.04 13.64 3.73
N ILE A 91 -0.76 13.05 2.78
CA ILE A 91 -0.63 13.37 1.34
C ILE A 91 -1.99 13.73 0.73
N ASN A 92 -1.97 14.22 -0.51
CA ASN A 92 -3.18 14.49 -1.29
C ASN A 92 -3.39 13.47 -2.42
N GLU A 93 -4.52 13.59 -3.12
CA GLU A 93 -4.91 12.68 -4.21
C GLU A 93 -3.92 12.70 -5.39
N GLU A 94 -3.34 13.86 -5.73
CA GLU A 94 -2.36 13.96 -6.81
C GLU A 94 -1.06 13.22 -6.47
N GLN A 95 -0.59 13.37 -5.22
CA GLN A 95 0.56 12.63 -4.71
C GLN A 95 0.28 11.12 -4.67
N PHE A 96 -0.92 10.72 -4.22
CA PHE A 96 -1.33 9.32 -4.23
C PHE A 96 -1.28 8.72 -5.64
N LYS A 97 -1.85 9.40 -6.63
CA LYS A 97 -1.81 8.98 -8.04
C LYS A 97 -0.39 8.92 -8.57
N SER A 98 0.40 9.96 -8.35
CA SER A 98 1.78 10.03 -8.83
C SER A 98 2.65 8.90 -8.26
N VAL A 99 2.56 8.63 -6.95
CA VAL A 99 3.31 7.52 -6.32
C VAL A 99 2.84 6.16 -6.85
N THR A 100 1.53 5.99 -7.02
CA THR A 100 0.94 4.77 -7.59
C THR A 100 1.45 4.54 -9.01
N GLU A 101 1.36 5.52 -9.89
CA GLU A 101 1.83 5.44 -11.27
C GLU A 101 3.32 5.17 -11.35
N ASN A 102 4.13 5.85 -10.52
CA ASN A 102 5.57 5.62 -10.47
C ASN A 102 5.90 4.18 -10.06
N MET A 103 5.23 3.64 -9.04
CA MET A 103 5.46 2.26 -8.61
C MET A 103 4.98 1.23 -9.64
N ILE A 104 3.81 1.43 -10.23
CA ILE A 104 3.33 0.58 -11.33
C ILE A 104 4.32 0.64 -12.51
N ARG A 105 4.85 1.82 -12.85
CA ARG A 105 5.83 1.96 -13.93
C ARG A 105 7.14 1.25 -13.62
N MET A 106 7.63 1.34 -12.39
CA MET A 106 8.90 0.74 -11.98
C MET A 106 8.81 -0.79 -11.85
N HIS A 107 7.69 -1.31 -11.36
CA HIS A 107 7.56 -2.72 -10.96
C HIS A 107 6.66 -3.56 -11.88
N LEU A 108 5.71 -2.97 -12.61
CA LEU A 108 4.71 -3.71 -13.40
C LEU A 108 4.80 -3.45 -14.91
N ASN A 109 5.20 -2.24 -15.35
CA ASN A 109 5.31 -1.90 -16.78
C ASN A 109 6.75 -1.97 -17.31
N GLY A 110 7.69 -2.58 -16.58
CA GLY A 110 9.07 -2.80 -17.00
C GLY A 110 9.28 -4.02 -17.89
N ASN A 111 8.31 -4.36 -18.75
CA ASN A 111 8.36 -5.48 -19.69
C ASN A 111 8.44 -4.99 -21.13
#